data_AF-A0A2U8WI82-F1
#
_entry.id   AF-A0A2U8WI82-F1
#
_cell.length_a   1.000
_cell.length_b   1.000
_cell.length_c   1.000
_cell.angle_alpha   90.00
_cell.angle_beta   90.00
_cell.angle_gamma   90.00
#
_symmetry.space_group_name_H-M   'P 1'
#
loop_
_entity.id
_entity.type
_entity.pdbx_description
1 polymer ?
#
loop_
_entity_poly.entity_id
_entity_poly.type
_entity_poly.pdbx_seq_one_letter_code
_entity_poly.pdbx_strand_id
1 'polypeptide(L)' 'MLHVVPGQVGASATPLSEDAPWRRDLDALNALLQDSRPRGPNLAQIAALIEAEAPGALSAASRARIAARLAGILA' A
#
# COMPACT_ATOMS: atom_id res chain seq x y z
N MET A 1 -30.34 -19.44 10.67
CA MET A 1 -31.33 -18.70 9.83
C MET A 1 -30.56 -18.09 8.67
N LEU A 2 -30.79 -18.59 7.45
CA LEU A 2 -30.11 -18.14 6.24
C LEU A 2 -30.94 -17.03 5.60
N HIS A 3 -30.42 -15.81 5.54
CA HIS A 3 -31.03 -14.74 4.76
C HIS A 3 -30.74 -14.98 3.27
N VAL A 4 -31.70 -15.56 2.56
CA VAL A 4 -31.72 -15.61 1.11
C VAL A 4 -32.18 -14.24 0.61
N VAL A 5 -31.30 -13.53 -0.11
CA VAL A 5 -31.67 -12.32 -0.87
C VAL A 5 -32.09 -12.78 -2.27
N PRO A 6 -33.31 -12.50 -2.75
CA PRO A 6 -33.73 -12.86 -4.10
C PRO A 6 -32.98 -12.01 -5.12
N GLY A 7 -32.39 -12.66 -6.13
CA GLY A 7 -31.66 -12.00 -7.19
C GLY A 7 -32.54 -11.01 -7.97
N GLN A 8 -32.10 -9.75 -8.03
CA GLN A 8 -32.60 -8.78 -9.00
C GLN A 8 -32.02 -9.09 -10.38
N VAL A 9 -32.73 -9.91 -11.14
CA VAL A 9 -32.59 -9.95 -12.60
C VAL A 9 -33.28 -8.71 -13.14
N GLY A 10 -32.51 -7.73 -13.61
CA GLY A 10 -33.04 -6.53 -14.28
C GLY A 10 -32.61 -5.17 -13.73
N ALA A 11 -31.55 -5.06 -12.94
CA ALA A 11 -30.98 -3.76 -12.61
C ALA A 11 -30.22 -3.23 -13.84
N SER A 12 -30.86 -2.40 -14.66
CA SER A 12 -30.13 -1.50 -15.54
C SER A 12 -29.23 -0.66 -14.64
N ALA A 13 -27.91 -0.81 -14.78
CA ALA A 13 -26.95 -0.05 -13.99
C ALA A 13 -27.17 1.43 -14.30
N THR A 14 -27.86 2.12 -13.39
CA THR A 14 -28.05 3.56 -13.49
C THR A 14 -26.65 4.18 -13.44
N PRO A 15 -26.28 5.06 -14.38
CA PRO A 15 -24.97 5.70 -14.35
C PRO A 15 -24.80 6.36 -12.98
N LEU A 16 -23.78 5.91 -12.23
CA LEU A 16 -23.46 6.49 -10.93
C LEU A 16 -23.22 7.99 -11.14
N SER A 17 -24.14 8.81 -10.63
CA SER A 17 -24.05 10.25 -10.73
C SER A 17 -22.72 10.72 -10.12
N GLU A 18 -21.95 11.51 -10.87
CA GLU A 18 -20.60 11.92 -10.49
C GLU A 18 -20.54 12.78 -9.23
N ASP A 19 -21.68 13.34 -8.82
CA ASP A 19 -21.85 14.22 -7.66
C ASP A 19 -22.41 13.51 -6.41
N ALA A 20 -22.43 12.19 -6.40
CA ALA A 20 -23.05 11.46 -5.30
C ALA A 20 -22.22 11.54 -4.00
N PRO A 21 -22.86 11.83 -2.84
CA PRO A 21 -22.16 12.07 -1.57
C PRO A 21 -21.20 10.95 -1.12
N TRP A 22 -21.50 9.70 -1.47
CA TRP A 22 -20.67 8.53 -1.15
C TRP A 22 -19.27 8.57 -1.79
N ARG A 23 -19.05 9.35 -2.86
CA ARG A 23 -17.70 9.53 -3.43
C ARG A 23 -16.76 10.20 -2.44
N ARG A 24 -17.25 11.23 -1.73
CA ARG A 24 -16.46 11.92 -0.70
C ARG A 24 -16.10 10.96 0.44
N ASP A 25 -17.01 10.07 0.81
CA ASP A 25 -16.77 9.06 1.84
C ASP A 25 -15.73 8.02 1.38
N LEU A 26 -15.75 7.62 0.10
CA LEU A 26 -14.71 6.75 -0.47
C LEU A 26 -13.34 7.42 -0.56
N ASP A 27 -13.28 8.70 -0.92
CA ASP A 27 -12.04 9.47 -0.94
C ASP A 27 -11.46 9.61 0.46
N ALA A 28 -12.32 9.88 1.46
CA ALA A 28 -11.94 9.93 2.87
C ALA A 28 -11.44 8.56 3.37
N LEU A 29 -12.12 7.47 2.99
CA LEU A 29 -11.68 6.12 3.30
C LEU A 29 -10.32 5.80 2.66
N ASN A 30 -10.13 6.15 1.38
CA ASN A 30 -8.85 5.95 0.70
C ASN A 30 -7.73 6.73 1.39
N ALA A 31 -7.98 7.98 1.79
CA ALA A 31 -7.01 8.78 2.54
C ALA A 31 -6.61 8.12 3.87
N LEU A 32 -7.58 7.62 4.64
CA LEU A 32 -7.32 6.87 5.88
C LEU A 32 -6.53 5.58 5.63
N LEU A 33 -6.82 4.87 4.53
CA LEU A 33 -6.08 3.66 4.16
C LEU A 33 -4.64 3.98 3.74
N GLN A 34 -4.41 5.08 3.02
CA GLN A 34 -3.05 5.51 2.69
C GLN A 34 -2.26 5.98 3.92
N ASP A 35 -2.90 6.66 4.87
CA ASP A 35 -2.24 7.10 6.10
C ASP A 35 -1.94 5.95 7.05
N SER A 36 -2.83 4.94 7.09
CA SER A 36 -2.66 3.73 7.88
C SER A 36 -1.65 2.74 7.29
N ARG A 37 -1.23 2.93 6.03
CA ARG A 37 -0.21 2.06 5.43
C ARG A 37 1.09 2.20 6.23
N PRO A 38 1.67 1.08 6.69
CA PRO A 38 2.98 1.13 7.32
C PRO A 38 3.96 1.75 6.32
N ARG A 39 4.59 2.86 6.72
CA ARG A 39 5.67 3.45 5.92
C ARG A 39 6.75 2.40 5.80
N GLY A 40 7.04 1.97 4.56
CA GLY A 40 8.09 1.02 4.28
C GLY A 40 9.43 1.46 4.89
N PRO A 41 10.34 0.51 5.15
CA PRO A 41 11.61 0.82 5.79
C PRO A 41 12.42 1.85 4.98
N ASN A 42 12.98 2.84 5.67
CA ASN A 42 13.82 3.87 5.04
C ASN A 42 15.13 3.23 4.51
N LEU A 43 15.59 3.67 3.35
CA LEU A 43 16.86 3.25 2.72
C LEU A 43 18.04 3.26 3.70
N ALA A 44 18.15 4.29 4.53
CA ALA A 44 19.21 4.41 5.51
C ALA A 44 19.14 3.31 6.59
N GLN A 45 17.93 2.91 7.00
CA GLN A 45 17.73 1.84 7.98
C GLN A 45 18.10 0.48 7.38
N ILE A 46 17.71 0.22 6.14
CA ILE A 46 18.07 -1.02 5.44
C ILE A 46 19.59 -1.11 5.24
N ALA A 47 20.24 -0.02 4.82
CA ALA A 47 21.69 0.01 4.65
C ALA A 47 22.43 -0.18 5.99
N ALA A 48 21.95 0.43 7.07
CA ALA A 48 22.52 0.23 8.41
C ALA A 48 22.38 -1.24 8.87
N LEU A 49 21.23 -1.86 8.61
CA LEU A 49 20.99 -3.25 8.97
C LEU A 49 21.89 -4.22 8.19
N ILE A 50 22.09 -4.00 6.88
CA ILE A 50 23.04 -4.80 6.08
C ILE A 50 24.45 -4.74 6.66
N GLU A 51 24.89 -3.57 7.13
CA GLU A 51 26.22 -3.43 7.73
C GLU A 51 26.32 -4.04 9.13
N ALA A 52 25.26 -3.95 9.92
CA ALA A 52 25.22 -4.55 11.24
C ALA A 52 25.30 -6.10 11.16
N GLU A 53 24.65 -6.69 10.17
CA GLU A 53 24.67 -8.14 9.93
C GLU A 53 25.99 -8.63 9.32
N ALA A 54 26.60 -7.86 8.41
CA ALA A 54 27.84 -8.23 7.74
C ALA A 54 28.81 -7.04 7.62
N PRO A 55 29.51 -6.69 8.72
CA PRO A 55 30.38 -5.52 8.76
C PRO A 55 31.49 -5.60 7.71
N GLY A 56 31.64 -4.56 6.89
CA GLY A 56 32.70 -4.48 5.88
C GLY A 56 32.58 -5.45 4.70
N ALA A 57 31.57 -6.32 4.65
CA ALA A 57 31.40 -7.28 3.56
C ALA A 57 31.07 -6.59 2.22
N LEU A 58 30.47 -5.40 2.28
CA LEU A 58 30.06 -4.63 1.11
C LEU A 58 30.53 -3.19 1.21
N SER A 59 31.01 -2.65 0.09
CA SER A 59 31.26 -1.22 -0.05
C SER A 59 29.98 -0.41 0.16
N ALA A 60 30.11 0.83 0.66
CA ALA A 60 28.96 1.70 0.92
C ALA A 60 28.05 1.88 -0.32
N ALA A 61 28.64 1.99 -1.51
CA ALA A 61 27.90 2.12 -2.77
C ALA A 61 27.10 0.85 -3.13
N SER A 62 27.66 -0.33 -2.89
CA SER A 62 26.93 -1.60 -3.11
C SER A 62 25.81 -1.78 -2.08
N ARG A 63 26.05 -1.40 -0.83
CA ARG A 63 25.04 -1.40 0.24
C ARG A 63 23.86 -0.50 -0.07
N ALA A 64 24.13 0.73 -0.54
CA ALA A 64 23.09 1.67 -0.95
C ALA A 64 22.23 1.14 -2.12
N ARG A 65 22.86 0.49 -3.11
CA ARG A 65 22.14 -0.13 -4.24
C ARG A 65 21.23 -1.29 -3.79
N ILE A 66 21.72 -2.13 -2.89
CA ILE A 66 20.92 -3.24 -2.32
C ILE A 66 19.77 -2.69 -1.48
N ALA A 67 20.02 -1.70 -0.63
CA ALA A 67 18.99 -1.03 0.16
C ALA A 67 17.89 -0.42 -0.72
N ALA A 68 18.26 0.24 -1.83
CA ALA A 68 17.31 0.78 -2.81
C ALA A 68 16.44 -0.30 -3.45
N ARG A 69 17.06 -1.41 -3.86
CA ARG A 69 16.33 -2.54 -4.45
C ARG A 69 15.38 -3.19 -3.44
N LEU A 70 15.81 -3.36 -2.19
CA LEU A 70 14.99 -3.92 -1.12
C LEU A 70 13.81 -2.99 -0.76
N ALA A 71 14.04 -1.69 -0.64
CA ALA A 71 12.96 -0.73 -0.39
C ALA A 71 11.88 -0.77 -1.47
N GLY A 72 12.26 -0.97 -2.75
CA GLY A 72 11.30 -1.11 -3.85
C GLY A 72 10.51 -2.43 -3.85
N ILE A 73 11.02 -3.49 -3.22
CA ILE A 73 10.31 -4.79 -3.08
C ILE A 73 9.38 -4.78 -1.86
N LEU A 74 9.75 -4.05 -0.82
CA LEU A 74 9.05 -4.01 0.47
C LEU A 74 8.00 -2.89 0.56
N ALA A 75 7.90 -2.04 -0.47
CA ALA A 75 6.90 -0.97 -0.60
C ALA A 75 5.63 -1.46 -1.30
#